data_AF-A0A7X2VJ30-F1
#
_entry.id   AF-A0A7X2VJ30-F1
#
_cell.length_a   1.000
_cell.length_b   1.000
_cell.length_c   1.000
_cell.angle_alpha   90.00
_cell.angle_beta   90.00
_cell.angle_gamma   90.00
#
_symmetry.space_group_name_H-M   'P 1'
#
loop_
_entity.id
_entity.type
_entity.pdbx_description
1 polymer ?
#
loop_
_entity_poly.entity_id
_entity_poly.type
_entity_poly.pdbx_seq_one_letter_code
_entity_poly.pdbx_strand_id
1 'polypeptide(L)'
;MKKLILSTTALLAAASLAACSGKQEVKTEASSSTEKTEKVTSKSSSSSKAEKTSSNTSSQTTSDIFPSDEELEKLKTVGDFKKCFAKILDESNRLMTESMESLPESAKETFAQTADSLKETLAKSKEAFNKAVEQYGDDNAEVPKEFRETFIEQLKDARDSAKDSSESPVDHDSDDEDSDSDE
;
A
#
# COMPACT_ATOMS: atom_id res chain seq x y z
N MET A 1 -6.71 46.36 11.73
CA MET A 1 -5.94 46.78 10.53
C MET A 1 -4.87 45.71 10.32
N LYS A 2 -4.67 45.01 9.20
CA LYS A 2 -5.22 45.00 7.84
C LYS A 2 -5.56 43.55 7.46
N LYS A 3 -6.49 43.40 6.52
CA LYS A 3 -6.96 42.13 5.94
C LYS A 3 -5.92 41.65 4.91
N LEU A 4 -5.60 40.36 4.89
CA LEU A 4 -4.93 39.71 3.76
C LEU A 4 -5.88 38.71 3.14
N ILE A 5 -5.93 38.78 1.81
CA ILE A 5 -6.96 38.25 0.95
C ILE A 5 -6.63 36.79 0.68
N LEU A 6 -7.49 35.89 1.16
CA LEU A 6 -7.48 34.49 0.76
C LEU A 6 -7.91 34.45 -0.71
N SER A 7 -6.93 34.38 -1.61
CA SER A 7 -7.15 34.22 -3.05
C SER A 7 -7.65 32.80 -3.31
N THR A 8 -8.96 32.59 -3.21
CA THR A 8 -9.63 31.38 -3.68
C THR A 8 -9.61 31.37 -5.19
N THR A 9 -8.67 30.63 -5.78
CA THR A 9 -8.72 30.28 -7.20
C THR A 9 -9.99 29.47 -7.45
N ALA A 10 -10.83 30.06 -8.29
CA ALA A 10 -12.06 29.50 -8.79
C ALA A 10 -11.82 28.35 -9.77
N LEU A 11 -12.91 27.61 -9.99
CA LEU A 11 -13.24 26.77 -11.15
C LEU A 11 -12.65 25.36 -11.19
N LEU A 12 -13.45 24.41 -10.67
CA LEU A 12 -13.76 23.21 -11.45
C LEU A 12 -15.28 23.11 -11.60
N ALA A 13 -15.79 23.83 -12.61
CA ALA A 13 -17.14 23.62 -13.11
C ALA A 13 -17.13 22.39 -14.03
N ALA A 14 -17.83 21.33 -13.61
CA ALA A 14 -18.31 20.30 -14.50
C ALA A 14 -19.82 20.19 -14.32
N ALA A 15 -20.55 21.00 -15.08
CA ALA A 15 -21.96 20.75 -15.37
C ALA A 15 -22.02 20.07 -16.74
N SER A 16 -22.52 18.83 -16.78
CA SER A 16 -23.43 18.36 -17.84
C SER A 16 -24.17 17.12 -17.39
N LEU A 17 -25.49 17.27 -17.38
CA LEU A 17 -26.50 16.23 -17.25
C LEU A 17 -26.51 15.36 -18.51
N ALA A 18 -26.76 14.06 -18.35
CA ALA A 18 -27.58 13.31 -19.28
C ALA A 18 -28.28 12.19 -18.53
N ALA A 19 -29.56 12.45 -18.22
CA ALA A 19 -30.52 11.41 -17.95
C ALA A 19 -30.66 10.53 -19.20
N CYS A 20 -30.44 9.23 -19.04
CA CYS A 20 -31.12 8.22 -19.85
C CYS A 20 -31.74 7.20 -18.89
N SER A 21 -32.95 7.56 -18.45
CA SER A 21 -34.00 6.63 -18.05
C SER A 21 -34.38 5.79 -19.27
N GLY A 22 -34.52 4.47 -19.11
CA GLY A 22 -35.04 3.64 -20.19
C GLY A 22 -34.86 2.15 -19.98
N LYS A 23 -35.79 1.54 -19.24
CA LYS A 23 -36.14 0.13 -19.32
C LYS A 23 -36.19 -0.34 -20.79
N GLN A 24 -35.51 -1.43 -21.11
CA GLN A 24 -35.95 -2.30 -22.19
C GLN A 24 -35.62 -3.77 -21.88
N GLU A 25 -36.56 -4.36 -21.17
CA GLU A 25 -36.87 -5.79 -21.20
C GLU A 25 -37.54 -6.12 -22.54
N VAL A 26 -36.86 -6.78 -23.47
CA VAL A 26 -37.52 -7.55 -24.55
C VAL A 26 -36.75 -8.82 -24.84
N LYS A 27 -37.47 -9.93 -24.67
CA LYS A 27 -37.18 -11.31 -25.02
C LYS A 27 -36.88 -11.46 -26.52
N THR A 28 -35.93 -12.34 -26.84
CA THR A 28 -36.01 -13.16 -28.05
C THR A 28 -35.80 -14.62 -27.64
N GLU A 29 -36.84 -15.41 -27.85
CA GLU A 29 -36.88 -16.84 -27.59
C GLU A 29 -36.29 -17.65 -28.76
N ALA A 30 -35.84 -18.84 -28.39
CA ALA A 30 -35.89 -20.10 -29.14
C ALA A 30 -34.93 -20.32 -30.33
N SER A 31 -33.90 -21.12 -30.05
CA SER A 31 -33.66 -22.46 -30.64
C SER A 31 -32.27 -22.94 -30.17
N SER A 32 -31.95 -24.19 -29.89
CA SER A 32 -32.64 -25.49 -29.82
C SER A 32 -31.49 -26.48 -29.59
N SER A 33 -31.63 -27.39 -28.61
CA SER A 33 -31.03 -28.75 -28.56
C SER A 33 -29.49 -28.89 -28.59
N THR A 34 -28.83 -29.79 -27.85
CA THR A 34 -29.22 -30.96 -27.05
C THR A 34 -27.92 -31.48 -26.43
N GLU A 35 -27.99 -31.87 -25.15
CA GLU A 35 -27.44 -33.08 -24.50
C GLU A 35 -25.96 -33.48 -24.77
N LYS A 36 -25.13 -33.90 -23.80
CA LYS A 36 -25.33 -34.92 -22.76
C LYS A 36 -24.20 -34.87 -21.71
N THR A 37 -24.58 -35.16 -20.46
CA THR A 37 -23.89 -36.01 -19.45
C THR A 37 -22.44 -35.64 -19.05
N GLU A 38 -22.08 -35.56 -17.77
CA GLU A 38 -22.11 -36.68 -16.83
C GLU A 38 -22.20 -36.24 -15.35
N LYS A 39 -22.66 -37.22 -14.59
CA LYS A 39 -23.13 -37.21 -13.21
C LYS A 39 -21.98 -37.56 -12.26
N VAL A 40 -21.79 -36.70 -11.27
CA VAL A 40 -21.44 -36.90 -9.84
C VAL A 40 -20.73 -38.20 -9.39
N THR A 41 -19.90 -38.01 -8.36
CA THR A 41 -19.46 -38.90 -7.27
C THR A 41 -18.20 -39.75 -7.43
N SER A 42 -17.13 -39.32 -6.74
CA SER A 42 -16.32 -40.16 -5.84
C SER A 42 -15.33 -39.24 -5.08
N LYS A 43 -15.45 -39.07 -3.77
CA LYS A 43 -15.00 -39.93 -2.66
C LYS A 43 -13.57 -39.58 -2.21
N SER A 44 -13.51 -39.21 -0.94
CA SER A 44 -12.36 -38.96 -0.08
C SER A 44 -11.26 -40.03 -0.15
N SER A 45 -9.99 -39.60 -0.09
CA SER A 45 -9.00 -40.01 0.93
C SER A 45 -7.60 -39.52 0.58
N SER A 46 -7.02 -38.73 1.50
CA SER A 46 -5.64 -38.84 2.03
C SER A 46 -4.54 -39.42 1.12
N SER A 47 -3.55 -38.58 0.80
CA SER A 47 -2.15 -38.97 1.01
C SER A 47 -1.28 -37.72 1.14
N SER A 48 -0.90 -37.44 2.38
CA SER A 48 0.09 -36.46 2.79
C SER A 48 1.45 -36.81 2.19
N LYS A 49 2.14 -35.83 1.59
CA LYS A 49 3.60 -35.85 1.53
C LYS A 49 4.15 -34.43 1.59
N ALA A 50 4.30 -33.98 2.83
CA ALA A 50 5.36 -33.13 3.34
C ALA A 50 5.99 -32.16 2.32
N GLU A 51 5.32 -31.02 2.15
CA GLU A 51 5.99 -29.76 1.88
C GLU A 51 7.05 -29.59 2.99
N LYS A 52 8.33 -29.66 2.60
CA LYS A 52 9.41 -29.28 3.49
C LYS A 52 9.27 -27.79 3.73
N THR A 53 8.69 -27.47 4.88
CA THR A 53 8.88 -26.21 5.61
C THR A 53 10.38 -25.96 5.75
N SER A 54 10.96 -25.26 4.78
CA SER A 54 12.19 -24.53 5.01
C SER A 54 11.80 -23.29 5.80
N SER A 55 11.85 -23.45 7.12
CA SER A 55 11.91 -22.36 8.08
C SER A 55 13.19 -21.57 7.78
N ASN A 56 13.13 -20.67 6.81
CA ASN A 56 14.13 -19.64 6.65
C ASN A 56 13.76 -18.53 7.62
N THR A 57 14.09 -18.73 8.90
CA THR A 57 14.40 -17.61 9.80
C THR A 57 15.72 -17.03 9.30
N SER A 58 15.68 -16.44 8.10
CA SER A 58 16.77 -15.68 7.53
C SER A 58 16.75 -14.36 8.27
N SER A 59 17.88 -14.00 8.86
CA SER A 59 18.19 -12.65 9.32
C SER A 59 18.10 -11.72 8.11
N GLN A 60 16.87 -11.37 7.70
CA GLN A 60 16.62 -10.32 6.74
C GLN A 60 16.98 -9.04 7.48
N THR A 61 17.97 -8.32 6.95
CA THR A 61 18.22 -6.96 7.40
C THR A 61 16.96 -6.12 7.11
N THR A 62 16.73 -5.04 7.86
CA THR A 62 15.59 -4.11 7.61
C THR A 62 15.52 -3.67 6.14
N SER A 63 16.67 -3.64 5.46
CA SER A 63 16.82 -3.40 4.02
C SER A 63 16.25 -4.50 3.10
N ASP A 64 16.24 -5.78 3.52
CA ASP A 64 15.70 -6.91 2.76
C ASP A 64 14.18 -7.06 2.89
N ILE A 65 13.59 -6.38 3.90
CA ILE A 65 12.17 -6.46 4.23
C ILE A 65 11.35 -5.57 3.28
N PHE A 66 11.84 -4.36 3.03
CA PHE A 66 11.18 -3.38 2.18
C PHE A 66 11.56 -3.51 0.70
N PRO A 67 10.71 -3.06 -0.25
CA PRO A 67 11.05 -3.04 -1.68
C PRO A 67 12.31 -2.22 -1.98
N SER A 68 13.23 -2.80 -2.74
CA SER A 68 14.43 -2.12 -3.24
C SER A 68 14.09 -1.08 -4.32
N ASP A 69 15.00 -0.13 -4.56
CA ASP A 69 14.84 0.86 -5.64
C ASP A 69 14.67 0.20 -7.01
N GLU A 70 15.43 -0.86 -7.28
CA GLU A 70 15.32 -1.61 -8.53
C GLU A 70 13.95 -2.28 -8.71
N GLU A 71 13.31 -2.73 -7.63
CA GLU A 71 11.96 -3.29 -7.68
C GLU A 71 10.91 -2.19 -7.92
N LEU A 72 11.09 -1.02 -7.30
CA LEU A 72 10.22 0.15 -7.46
C LEU A 72 10.28 0.72 -8.89
N GLU A 73 11.46 0.77 -9.49
CA GLU A 73 11.67 1.27 -10.85
C GLU A 73 11.09 0.35 -11.94
N LYS A 74 10.85 -0.92 -11.60
CA LYS A 74 10.24 -1.91 -12.50
C LYS A 74 8.71 -1.86 -12.49
N LEU A 75 8.07 -1.08 -11.62
CA LEU A 75 6.61 -0.99 -11.52
C LEU A 75 6.03 -0.28 -12.75
N LYS A 76 4.99 -0.87 -13.34
CA LYS A 76 4.37 -0.35 -14.58
C LYS A 76 2.85 -0.29 -14.50
N THR A 77 2.23 -1.25 -13.83
CA THR A 77 0.78 -1.37 -13.79
C THR A 77 0.19 -0.81 -12.51
N VAL A 78 -1.08 -0.41 -12.56
CA VAL A 78 -1.85 0.04 -11.39
C VAL A 78 -1.76 -1.00 -10.25
N GLY A 79 -1.90 -2.28 -10.58
CA GLY A 79 -1.80 -3.37 -9.62
C GLY A 79 -0.42 -3.51 -9.00
N ASP A 80 0.66 -3.28 -9.76
CA ASP A 80 2.02 -3.31 -9.23
C ASP A 80 2.22 -2.22 -8.17
N PHE A 81 1.78 -0.99 -8.46
CA PHE A 81 1.85 0.13 -7.52
C PHE A 81 1.06 -0.14 -6.24
N LYS A 82 -0.20 -0.58 -6.36
CA LYS A 82 -1.07 -0.90 -5.21
C LYS A 82 -0.48 -2.01 -4.34
N LYS A 83 0.03 -3.07 -4.96
CA LYS A 83 0.67 -4.19 -4.26
C LYS A 83 1.94 -3.77 -3.55
N CYS A 84 2.77 -2.94 -4.21
CA CYS A 84 4.00 -2.45 -3.61
C CYS A 84 3.72 -1.57 -2.39
N PHE A 85 2.77 -0.64 -2.48
CA PHE A 85 2.38 0.18 -1.34
C PHE A 85 1.80 -0.66 -0.20
N ALA A 86 0.93 -1.63 -0.51
CA ALA A 86 0.41 -2.56 0.48
C ALA A 86 1.54 -3.29 1.21
N LYS A 87 2.54 -3.81 0.48
CA LYS A 87 3.72 -4.47 1.07
C LYS A 87 4.48 -3.55 2.03
N ILE A 88 4.74 -2.30 1.66
CA ILE A 88 5.42 -1.32 2.54
C ILE A 88 4.63 -1.14 3.84
N LEU A 89 3.32 -0.98 3.75
CA LEU A 89 2.47 -0.78 4.92
C LEU A 89 2.35 -2.03 5.80
N ASP A 90 2.28 -3.21 5.19
CA ASP A 90 2.17 -4.48 5.90
C ASP A 90 3.47 -4.75 6.70
N GLU A 91 4.64 -4.49 6.11
CA GLU A 91 5.93 -4.59 6.81
C GLU A 91 6.09 -3.53 7.90
N SER A 92 5.68 -2.29 7.65
CA SER A 92 5.67 -1.24 8.69
C SER A 92 4.81 -1.63 9.90
N ASN A 93 3.61 -2.17 9.67
CA ASN A 93 2.74 -2.65 10.74
C ASN A 93 3.32 -3.85 11.48
N ARG A 94 4.01 -4.75 10.76
CA ARG A 94 4.70 -5.89 11.37
C ARG A 94 5.77 -5.41 12.35
N LEU A 95 6.65 -4.50 11.91
CA LEU A 95 7.72 -3.94 12.75
C LEU A 95 7.14 -3.19 13.96
N MET A 96 6.08 -2.40 13.78
CA MET A 96 5.41 -1.71 14.88
C MET A 96 4.84 -2.68 15.92
N THR A 97 4.28 -3.80 15.47
CA THR A 97 3.74 -4.84 16.37
C THR A 97 4.86 -5.55 17.12
N GLU A 98 5.95 -5.89 16.45
CA GLU A 98 7.14 -6.48 17.07
C GLU A 98 7.75 -5.54 18.12
N SER A 99 7.85 -4.25 17.81
CA SER A 99 8.26 -3.21 18.77
C SER A 99 7.33 -3.17 19.99
N MET A 100 6.00 -3.20 19.80
CA MET A 100 5.03 -3.23 20.91
C MET A 100 5.23 -4.42 21.84
N GLU A 101 5.50 -5.60 21.30
CA GLU A 101 5.69 -6.83 22.08
C GLU A 101 6.94 -6.76 22.95
N SER A 102 7.99 -6.07 22.47
CA SER A 102 9.26 -5.86 23.19
C SER A 102 9.18 -4.83 24.31
N LEU A 103 8.16 -3.96 24.32
CA LEU A 103 8.01 -2.90 25.31
C LEU A 103 7.57 -3.42 26.70
N PRO A 104 7.97 -2.74 27.79
CA PRO A 104 7.44 -3.03 29.12
C PRO A 104 5.94 -2.71 29.18
N GLU A 105 5.21 -3.45 30.02
CA GLU A 105 3.74 -3.39 30.11
C GLU A 105 3.21 -1.98 30.43
N SER A 106 3.97 -1.19 31.19
CA SER A 106 3.67 0.22 31.51
C SER A 106 3.70 1.16 30.29
N ALA A 107 4.38 0.79 29.20
CA ALA A 107 4.48 1.58 27.98
C ALA A 107 3.57 1.07 26.85
N LYS A 108 3.06 -0.17 26.97
CA LYS A 108 2.25 -0.81 25.92
C LYS A 108 0.96 -0.06 25.63
N GLU A 109 0.27 0.46 26.65
CA GLU A 109 -1.01 1.16 26.46
C GLU A 109 -0.83 2.46 25.66
N THR A 110 0.13 3.30 26.05
CA THR A 110 0.45 4.55 25.33
C THR A 110 0.97 4.27 23.92
N PHE A 111 1.79 3.23 23.76
CA PHE A 111 2.28 2.82 22.44
C PHE A 111 1.13 2.31 21.56
N ALA A 112 0.20 1.50 22.11
CA ALA A 112 -0.96 1.00 21.38
C ALA A 112 -1.86 2.14 20.88
N GLN A 113 -2.13 3.14 21.71
CA GLN A 113 -2.89 4.32 21.29
C GLN A 113 -2.23 5.05 20.12
N THR A 114 -0.90 5.21 20.17
CA THR A 114 -0.12 5.85 19.10
C THR A 114 -0.09 4.99 17.84
N ALA A 115 0.08 3.68 17.99
CA ALA A 115 0.08 2.70 16.92
C ALA A 115 -1.27 2.66 16.18
N ASP A 116 -2.39 2.74 16.90
CA ASP A 116 -3.72 2.75 16.29
C ASP A 116 -3.96 4.03 15.47
N SER A 117 -3.56 5.19 16.00
CA SER A 117 -3.63 6.46 15.25
C SER A 117 -2.76 6.43 13.99
N LEU A 118 -1.58 5.81 14.08
CA LEU A 118 -0.67 5.67 12.94
C LEU A 118 -1.25 4.69 11.90
N LYS A 119 -1.79 3.54 12.33
CA LYS A 119 -2.49 2.58 11.47
C LYS A 119 -3.65 3.22 10.71
N GLU A 120 -4.45 4.06 11.37
CA GLU A 120 -5.54 4.79 10.71
C GLU A 120 -5.00 5.74 9.62
N THR A 121 -3.89 6.43 9.91
CA THR A 121 -3.22 7.33 8.96
C THR A 121 -2.68 6.56 7.75
N LEU A 122 -2.01 5.43 8.00
CA LEU A 122 -1.49 4.56 6.93
C LEU A 122 -2.63 3.97 6.07
N ALA A 123 -3.77 3.60 6.69
CA ALA A 123 -4.93 3.11 5.96
C ALA A 123 -5.53 4.19 5.03
N LYS A 124 -5.66 5.43 5.51
CA LYS A 124 -6.10 6.56 4.68
C LYS A 124 -5.13 6.87 3.55
N SER A 125 -3.82 6.81 3.84
CA SER A 125 -2.77 6.96 2.82
C SER A 125 -2.90 5.88 1.74
N LYS A 126 -3.18 4.63 2.13
CA LYS A 126 -3.42 3.49 1.20
C LYS A 126 -4.61 3.73 0.32
N GLU A 127 -5.72 4.16 0.89
CA GLU A 127 -6.92 4.48 0.12
C GLU A 127 -6.66 5.61 -0.88
N ALA A 128 -6.01 6.69 -0.44
CA ALA A 128 -5.70 7.84 -1.28
C ALA A 128 -4.76 7.47 -2.43
N PHE A 129 -3.67 6.76 -2.13
CA PHE A 129 -2.72 6.28 -3.12
C PHE A 129 -3.40 5.34 -4.13
N ASN A 130 -4.14 4.34 -3.65
CA ASN A 130 -4.85 3.38 -4.50
C ASN A 130 -5.84 4.09 -5.44
N LYS A 131 -6.61 5.05 -4.91
CA LYS A 131 -7.55 5.83 -5.72
C LYS A 131 -6.83 6.67 -6.78
N ALA A 132 -5.67 7.23 -6.44
CA ALA A 132 -4.86 8.02 -7.37
C ALA A 132 -4.29 7.16 -8.51
N VAL A 133 -3.94 5.90 -8.28
CA VAL A 133 -3.48 4.99 -9.35
C VAL A 133 -4.64 4.33 -10.10
N GLU A 134 -5.77 4.06 -9.46
CA GLU A 134 -6.96 3.48 -10.09
C GLU A 134 -7.59 4.38 -11.16
N GLN A 135 -7.31 5.69 -11.13
CA GLN A 135 -7.76 6.60 -12.18
C GLN A 135 -7.22 6.22 -13.58
N TYR A 136 -6.16 5.41 -13.65
CA TYR A 136 -5.56 4.96 -14.91
C TYR A 136 -6.14 3.62 -15.41
N GLY A 137 -6.97 2.92 -14.62
CA GLY A 137 -7.66 1.70 -15.05
C GLY A 137 -7.67 0.59 -14.00
N ASP A 138 -7.93 -0.63 -14.47
CA ASP A 138 -7.85 -1.83 -13.63
C ASP A 138 -6.40 -2.19 -13.27
N ASP A 139 -6.22 -3.18 -12.40
CA ASP A 139 -4.90 -3.56 -11.88
C ASP A 139 -3.89 -3.97 -12.97
N ASN A 140 -4.32 -4.35 -14.18
CA ASN A 140 -3.41 -4.68 -15.30
C ASN A 140 -3.12 -3.48 -16.21
N ALA A 141 -3.82 -2.36 -16.04
CA ALA A 141 -3.61 -1.16 -16.83
C ALA A 141 -2.23 -0.58 -16.54
N GLU A 142 -1.50 -0.22 -17.59
CA GLU A 142 -0.23 0.50 -17.45
C GLU A 142 -0.47 1.96 -17.06
N VAL A 143 0.17 2.41 -15.98
CA VAL A 143 0.21 3.83 -15.63
C VAL A 143 1.00 4.58 -16.70
N PRO A 144 0.63 5.79 -17.16
CA PRO A 144 1.42 6.54 -18.12
C PRO A 144 2.81 6.86 -17.58
N LYS A 145 3.85 6.74 -18.43
CA LYS A 145 5.26 6.88 -18.01
C LYS A 145 5.54 8.21 -17.30
N GLU A 146 4.92 9.29 -17.76
CA GLU A 146 5.03 10.64 -17.19
C GLU A 146 4.56 10.73 -15.72
N PHE A 147 3.70 9.82 -15.27
CA PHE A 147 3.22 9.77 -13.88
C PHE A 147 3.85 8.64 -13.06
N ARG A 148 4.47 7.64 -13.71
CA ARG A 148 5.11 6.50 -13.01
C ARG A 148 6.17 6.99 -12.03
N GLU A 149 7.04 7.90 -12.45
CA GLU A 149 8.12 8.40 -11.60
C GLU A 149 7.57 9.06 -10.33
N THR A 150 6.50 9.84 -10.43
CA THR A 150 5.84 10.46 -9.27
C THR A 150 5.28 9.43 -8.29
N PHE A 151 4.68 8.33 -8.78
CA PHE A 151 4.22 7.26 -7.90
C PHE A 151 5.37 6.45 -7.31
N ILE A 152 6.44 6.22 -8.08
CA ILE A 152 7.66 5.57 -7.59
C ILE A 152 8.29 6.39 -6.46
N GLU A 153 8.39 7.71 -6.62
CA GLU A 153 8.92 8.61 -5.59
C GLU A 153 8.08 8.56 -4.31
N GLN A 154 6.75 8.61 -4.42
CA GLN A 154 5.86 8.42 -3.25
C GLN A 154 6.06 7.08 -2.55
N LEU A 155 6.32 6.00 -3.30
CA LEU A 155 6.63 4.70 -2.71
C LEU A 155 8.01 4.69 -2.03
N LYS A 156 9.01 5.38 -2.59
CA LYS A 156 10.33 5.56 -1.96
C LYS A 156 10.19 6.33 -0.64
N ASP A 157 9.48 7.46 -0.65
CA ASP A 157 9.23 8.27 0.55
C ASP A 157 8.51 7.47 1.64
N ALA A 158 7.48 6.72 1.28
CA ALA A 158 6.74 5.89 2.22
C ALA A 158 7.59 4.75 2.79
N ARG A 159 8.43 4.14 1.96
CA ARG A 159 9.40 3.13 2.39
C ARG A 159 10.41 3.71 3.36
N ASP A 160 10.99 4.85 3.03
CA ASP A 160 12.07 5.45 3.82
C ASP A 160 11.52 5.96 5.16
N SER A 161 10.34 6.58 5.16
CA SER A 161 9.63 6.90 6.41
C SER A 161 9.34 5.67 7.27
N ALA A 162 8.99 4.52 6.66
CA ALA A 162 8.77 3.28 7.40
C ALA A 162 10.08 2.69 7.98
N LYS A 163 11.20 2.84 7.27
CA LYS A 163 12.54 2.45 7.74
C LYS A 163 12.98 3.33 8.89
N ASP A 164 12.92 4.64 8.73
CA ASP A 164 13.31 5.62 9.77
C ASP A 164 12.51 5.42 11.05
N SER A 165 11.21 5.11 10.93
CA SER A 165 10.36 4.83 12.09
C SER A 165 10.69 3.50 12.79
N SER A 166 11.44 2.61 12.13
CA SER A 166 11.90 1.33 12.69
C SER A 166 13.36 1.35 13.15
N GLU A 167 14.14 2.33 12.68
CA GLU A 167 15.53 2.50 13.08
C GLU A 167 15.58 3.23 14.43
N SER A 168 16.24 2.62 15.40
CA SER A 168 16.44 3.19 16.74
C SER A 168 17.33 4.45 16.63
N PRO A 169 17.07 5.54 17.37
CA PRO A 169 17.83 6.79 17.30
C PRO A 169 19.26 6.72 17.89
N VAL A 170 19.99 5.61 17.73
CA VAL A 170 21.27 5.37 18.42
C VAL A 170 22.53 5.84 17.66
N ASP A 171 22.43 6.31 16.42
CA ASP A 171 23.61 6.74 15.64
C ASP A 171 23.49 8.20 15.13
N HIS A 172 22.86 9.09 15.90
CA HIS A 172 23.24 10.50 15.83
C HIS A 172 24.47 10.68 16.72
N ASP A 173 25.59 10.08 16.31
CA ASP A 173 26.90 10.50 16.80
C ASP A 173 27.00 12.00 16.53
N SER A 174 27.01 12.75 17.63
CA SER A 174 27.41 14.13 17.65
C SER A 174 28.83 14.21 17.10
N ASP A 175 28.97 14.43 15.79
CA ASP A 175 30.10 15.20 15.27
C ASP A 175 29.92 16.65 15.78
N ASP A 176 30.04 16.83 17.10
CA ASP A 176 30.50 18.08 17.70
C ASP A 176 31.95 18.23 17.24
N GLU A 177 32.12 18.69 15.99
CA GLU A 177 33.36 19.29 15.54
C GLU A 177 33.62 20.47 16.48
N ASP A 178 34.53 20.22 17.44
CA ASP A 178 35.24 21.19 18.25
C ASP A 178 35.82 22.29 17.32
N SER A 179 35.00 23.28 16.97
CA SER A 179 35.49 24.50 16.36
C SER A 179 35.97 25.39 17.50
N ASP A 180 37.16 25.05 18.02
CA ASP A 180 38.07 26.00 18.64
C ASP A 180 38.12 27.25 17.76
N SER A 181 37.53 28.33 18.26
CA SER A 181 37.78 29.67 17.75
C SER A 181 38.06 30.53 18.96
N ASP A 182 39.34 30.47 19.35
CA ASP A 182 40.07 31.60 19.91
C ASP A 182 39.68 32.88 19.14
N GLU A 183 39.09 33.86 19.84
CA GLU A 183 39.46 35.29 19.84
C GLU A 183 38.75 36.06 20.97
#